data_AF-A0A177L141-F1
#
_entry.id   AF-A0A177L141-F1
#
_cell.length_a   1.000
_cell.length_b   1.000
_cell.length_c   1.000
_cell.angle_alpha   90.00
_cell.angle_beta   90.00
_cell.angle_gamma   90.00
#
_symmetry.space_group_name_H-M   'P 1'
#
loop_
_entity.id
_entity.type
_entity.pdbx_description
1 polymer ?
#
loop_
_entity_poly.entity_id
_entity_poly.type
_entity_poly.pdbx_seq_one_letter_code
_entity_poly.pdbx_strand_id
1 'polypeptide(L)'
;MCMMLILFAIVLVAMGIWTSTQWVVIAAVIFAGALLGNNNTLITTAVMNAAPVERSTASAAYSFLRFIGGAIAPFMAGKLAEIYNPSVPFIVGALFVFISVLFIWFNYKHVKHVDSVETAH
;
A
#
# COMPACT_ATOMS: atom_id res chain seq x y z
N MET A 1 3.10 -9.79 4.82
CA MET A 1 2.99 -8.49 4.09
C MET A 1 2.25 -8.61 2.76
N CYS A 2 2.74 -9.36 1.75
CA CYS A 2 2.14 -9.40 0.40
C CYS A 2 0.64 -9.75 0.36
N MET A 3 0.19 -10.70 1.17
CA MET A 3 -1.23 -11.08 1.26
C MET A 3 -2.14 -9.89 1.61
N MET A 4 -1.71 -9.02 2.54
CA MET A 4 -2.50 -7.86 2.95
C MET A 4 -2.56 -6.78 1.88
N LEU A 5 -1.47 -6.58 1.13
CA LEU A 5 -1.44 -5.67 -0.02
C LEU A 5 -2.33 -6.18 -1.17
N ILE A 6 -2.35 -7.50 -1.43
CA ILE A 6 -3.26 -8.11 -2.41
C ILE A 6 -4.71 -7.90 -2.01
N LEU A 7 -5.06 -8.18 -0.75
CA LEU A 7 -6.41 -7.93 -0.24
C LEU A 7 -6.79 -6.45 -0.35
N PHE A 8 -5.85 -5.54 -0.07
CA PHE A 8 -6.09 -4.11 -0.21
C PHE A 8 -6.32 -3.69 -1.67
N ALA A 9 -5.56 -4.25 -2.61
CA ALA A 9 -5.79 -4.02 -4.04
C ALA A 9 -7.18 -4.50 -4.49
N ILE A 10 -7.63 -5.67 -4.03
CA ILE A 10 -8.98 -6.19 -4.32
C ILE A 10 -10.05 -5.24 -3.77
N VAL A 11 -9.86 -4.70 -2.56
CA VAL A 11 -10.80 -3.74 -1.96
C VAL A 11 -10.87 -2.45 -2.76
N LEU A 12 -9.74 -1.95 -3.26
CA LEU A 12 -9.72 -0.79 -4.16
C LEU A 12 -10.43 -1.07 -5.49
N VAL A 13 -10.25 -2.26 -6.07
CA VAL A 13 -11.01 -2.66 -7.27
C VAL A 13 -12.50 -2.71 -6.98
N ALA A 14 -12.92 -3.25 -5.83
CA ALA A 14 -14.31 -3.27 -5.42
C ALA A 14 -14.88 -1.84 -5.27
N MET A 15 -14.13 -0.92 -4.65
CA MET A 15 -14.53 0.50 -4.59
C MET A 15 -14.66 1.14 -5.97
N GLY A 16 -13.78 0.77 -6.92
CA GLY A 16 -13.84 1.26 -8.29
C GLY A 16 -15.03 0.74 -9.09
N ILE A 17 -15.43 -0.52 -8.89
CA ILE A 17 -16.59 -1.12 -9.58
C ILE A 17 -17.91 -0.65 -8.98
N TRP A 18 -18.01 -0.60 -7.64
CA TRP A 18 -19.24 -0.25 -6.91
C TRP A 18 -19.23 1.17 -6.34
N THR A 19 -18.58 2.12 -7.03
CA THR A 19 -18.45 3.50 -6.55
C THR A 19 -19.80 4.19 -6.33
N SER A 20 -20.84 3.81 -7.07
CA SER A 20 -22.20 4.36 -6.94
C SER A 20 -22.99 3.80 -5.75
N THR A 21 -22.52 2.73 -5.10
CA THR A 21 -23.26 2.06 -4.03
C THR A 21 -22.68 2.45 -2.66
N GLN A 22 -23.30 3.44 -2.01
CA GLN A 22 -22.81 4.05 -0.77
C GLN A 22 -22.45 3.04 0.33
N TRP A 23 -23.30 2.04 0.59
CA TRP A 23 -23.04 1.07 1.67
C TRP A 23 -21.82 0.19 1.37
N VAL A 24 -21.58 -0.18 0.11
CA VAL A 24 -20.41 -0.97 -0.32
C VAL A 24 -19.14 -0.15 -0.10
N VAL A 25 -19.16 1.12 -0.49
CA VAL A 25 -18.01 2.02 -0.32
C VAL A 25 -17.68 2.20 1.17
N ILE A 26 -18.69 2.40 2.03
CA ILE A 26 -18.48 2.52 3.48
C ILE A 26 -17.84 1.25 4.06
N ALA A 27 -18.40 0.08 3.76
CA ALA A 27 -17.86 -1.19 4.23
C ALA A 27 -16.42 -1.43 3.73
N ALA A 28 -16.17 -1.12 2.45
CA ALA A 28 -14.85 -1.21 1.85
C ALA A 28 -13.85 -0.26 2.51
N VAL A 29 -14.24 0.98 2.88
CA VAL A 29 -13.35 1.95 3.56
C VAL A 29 -12.94 1.44 4.94
N ILE A 30 -13.89 0.90 5.70
CA ILE A 30 -13.61 0.32 7.02
C ILE A 30 -12.62 -0.85 6.88
N PHE A 31 -12.86 -1.76 5.93
CA PHE A 31 -12.00 -2.91 5.70
C PHE A 31 -10.61 -2.50 5.16
N ALA A 32 -10.56 -1.52 4.25
CA ALA A 32 -9.33 -0.90 3.78
C ALA A 32 -8.51 -0.31 4.94
N GLY A 33 -9.17 0.36 5.90
CA GLY A 33 -8.52 0.90 7.10
C GLY A 33 -7.84 -0.18 7.94
N ALA A 34 -8.52 -1.32 8.15
CA ALA A 34 -7.94 -2.45 8.89
C ALA A 34 -6.69 -3.02 8.18
N LEU A 35 -6.74 -3.17 6.86
CA LEU A 35 -5.62 -3.67 6.06
C LEU A 35 -4.45 -2.67 6.03
N LEU A 36 -4.73 -1.39 5.86
CA LEU A 36 -3.72 -0.33 5.84
C LEU A 36 -3.03 -0.17 7.20
N GLY A 37 -3.77 -0.30 8.30
CA GLY A 37 -3.21 -0.26 9.66
C GLY A 37 -2.15 -1.33 9.87
N ASN A 38 -2.41 -2.56 9.40
CA ASN A 38 -1.45 -3.65 9.50
C ASN A 38 -0.23 -3.45 8.58
N ASN A 39 -0.47 -3.05 7.33
CA ASN A 39 0.62 -2.77 6.38
C ASN A 39 1.54 -1.63 6.85
N ASN A 40 0.99 -0.61 7.52
CA ASN A 40 1.79 0.49 8.07
C ASN A 40 2.85 -0.03 9.06
N THR A 41 2.47 -0.96 9.94
CA THR A 41 3.39 -1.57 10.89
C THR A 41 4.39 -2.49 10.18
N LEU A 42 3.90 -3.41 9.35
CA LEU A 42 4.75 -4.40 8.67
C LEU A 42 5.81 -3.75 7.78
N ILE A 43 5.43 -2.77 6.95
CA ILE A 43 6.36 -2.11 6.03
C ILE A 43 7.41 -1.32 6.82
N THR A 44 7.00 -0.58 7.85
CA THR A 44 7.94 0.21 8.65
C THR A 44 8.96 -0.71 9.32
N THR A 45 8.52 -1.78 9.96
CA THR A 45 9.40 -2.76 10.61
C THR A 45 10.32 -3.44 9.59
N ALA A 46 9.80 -3.85 8.44
CA ALA A 46 10.58 -4.48 7.38
C ALA A 46 11.70 -3.55 6.88
N VAL A 47 11.40 -2.28 6.61
CA VAL A 47 12.43 -1.32 6.15
C VAL A 47 13.48 -1.06 7.23
N MET A 48 13.07 -0.92 8.49
CA MET A 48 14.03 -0.68 9.58
C MET A 48 14.99 -1.85 9.81
N ASN A 49 14.53 -3.08 9.59
CA ASN A 49 15.35 -4.28 9.80
C ASN A 49 16.17 -4.68 8.56
N ALA A 50 15.71 -4.36 7.36
CA ALA A 50 16.37 -4.75 6.12
C ALA A 50 17.47 -3.78 5.65
N ALA A 51 17.44 -2.52 6.11
CA ALA A 51 18.36 -1.49 5.63
C ALA A 51 19.76 -1.65 6.25
N PRO A 52 20.85 -1.68 5.45
CA PRO A 52 22.23 -1.81 5.95
C PRO A 52 22.82 -0.47 6.46
N VAL A 53 21.97 0.49 6.83
CA VAL A 53 22.35 1.84 7.26
C VAL A 53 21.80 2.12 8.66
N GLU A 54 22.22 3.25 9.25
CA GLU A 54 21.68 3.68 10.53
C GLU A 54 20.16 3.85 10.48
N ARG A 55 19.51 3.49 11.59
CA ARG A 55 18.04 3.53 11.73
C ARG A 55 17.47 4.93 11.48
N SER A 56 18.22 5.98 11.85
CA SER A 56 17.89 7.39 11.59
C SER A 56 17.79 7.68 10.09
N THR A 57 18.79 7.25 9.31
CA THR A 57 18.84 7.41 7.85
C THR A 57 17.77 6.59 7.16
N ALA A 58 17.58 5.33 7.56
CA ALA A 58 16.52 4.46 7.03
C ALA A 58 15.12 5.08 7.26
N SER A 59 14.87 5.59 8.47
CA SER A 59 13.62 6.25 8.83
C SER A 59 13.39 7.54 8.02
N ALA A 60 14.44 8.34 7.82
CA ALA A 60 14.36 9.54 7.00
C ALA A 60 14.00 9.22 5.53
N ALA A 61 14.66 8.23 4.93
CA ALA A 61 14.38 7.79 3.56
C ALA A 61 12.95 7.23 3.41
N TYR A 62 12.52 6.39 4.37
CA TYR A 62 11.15 5.88 4.40
C TYR A 62 10.12 7.00 4.49
N SER A 63 10.32 7.94 5.42
CA SER A 63 9.42 9.07 5.63
C SER A 63 9.35 9.98 4.40
N PHE A 64 10.50 10.25 3.76
CA PHE A 64 10.57 11.01 2.52
C PHE A 64 9.69 10.42 1.42
N LEU A 65 9.81 9.11 1.16
CA LEU A 65 8.97 8.42 0.18
C LEU A 65 7.48 8.48 0.56
N ARG A 66 7.17 8.28 1.84
CA ARG A 66 5.80 8.36 2.35
C ARG A 66 5.18 9.74 2.13
N PHE A 67 5.90 10.81 2.44
CA PHE A 67 5.39 12.18 2.28
C PHE A 67 5.27 12.58 0.81
N ILE A 68 6.21 12.18 -0.03
CA ILE A 68 6.11 12.40 -1.48
C ILE A 68 4.88 11.70 -2.05
N GLY A 69 4.67 10.43 -1.71
CA GLY A 69 3.48 9.69 -2.12
C GLY A 69 2.20 10.37 -1.63
N GLY A 70 2.19 10.81 -0.37
CA GLY A 70 1.08 11.55 0.23
C GLY A 70 0.79 12.92 -0.39
N ALA A 71 1.77 13.55 -1.03
CA ALA A 71 1.58 14.81 -1.77
C ALA A 71 1.08 14.57 -3.19
N ILE A 72 1.64 13.58 -3.89
CA ILE A 72 1.30 13.28 -5.29
C ILE A 72 -0.08 12.62 -5.40
N ALA A 73 -0.39 11.68 -4.50
CA ALA A 73 -1.58 10.85 -4.61
C ALA A 73 -2.90 11.65 -4.58
N PRO A 74 -3.14 12.61 -3.64
CA PRO A 74 -4.37 13.38 -3.63
C PRO A 74 -4.54 14.27 -4.87
N PHE A 75 -3.45 14.88 -5.35
CA PHE A 75 -3.48 15.70 -6.56
C PHE A 75 -3.85 14.87 -7.80
N MET A 76 -3.18 13.72 -7.99
CA MET A 76 -3.48 12.82 -9.10
C MET A 76 -4.88 12.21 -8.99
N ALA A 77 -5.31 11.81 -7.79
CA ALA A 77 -6.64 11.27 -7.56
C ALA A 77 -7.73 12.29 -7.90
N GLY A 78 -7.56 13.55 -7.47
CA GLY A 78 -8.47 14.63 -7.82
C GLY A 78 -8.56 14.85 -9.32
N LYS A 79 -7.42 14.95 -10.01
CA LYS A 79 -7.39 15.15 -11.47
C LYS A 79 -7.96 13.97 -12.25
N LEU A 80 -7.68 12.74 -11.84
CA LEU A 80 -8.23 11.54 -12.47
C LEU A 80 -9.75 11.44 -12.29
N ALA A 81 -10.27 11.82 -11.11
CA ALA A 81 -11.70 11.88 -10.84
C ALA A 81 -12.40 12.95 -11.69
N GLU A 82 -11.79 14.14 -11.84
CA GLU A 82 -12.31 15.25 -12.64
C GLU A 82 -12.35 14.94 -14.14
N ILE A 83 -11.27 14.35 -14.68
CA ILE A 83 -11.10 14.16 -16.13
C ILE A 83 -11.86 12.93 -16.63
N TYR A 84 -11.82 11.84 -15.86
CA TYR A 84 -12.39 10.57 -16.28
C TYR A 84 -13.69 10.30 -15.53
N ASN A 85 -13.61 9.72 -14.33
CA ASN A 85 -14.75 9.34 -13.50
C ASN A 85 -14.28 9.11 -12.05
N PRO A 86 -15.17 9.18 -11.04
CA PRO A 86 -14.85 8.91 -9.64
C PRO A 86 -14.29 7.50 -9.35
N SER A 87 -14.55 6.53 -10.23
CA SER A 87 -14.05 5.16 -10.13
C SER A 87 -12.57 5.00 -10.49
N VAL A 88 -12.05 5.86 -11.37
CA VAL A 88 -10.70 5.73 -11.94
C VAL A 88 -9.58 5.83 -10.89
N PRO A 89 -9.62 6.78 -9.93
CA PRO A 89 -8.60 6.85 -8.88
C PRO A 89 -8.46 5.55 -8.07
N PHE A 90 -9.56 4.85 -7.80
CA PHE A 90 -9.52 3.58 -7.07
C PHE A 90 -8.84 2.47 -7.87
N ILE A 91 -9.15 2.36 -9.17
CA ILE A 91 -8.52 1.38 -10.06
C ILE A 91 -7.03 1.68 -10.26
N VAL A 92 -6.66 2.96 -10.43
CA VAL A 92 -5.26 3.37 -10.55
C VAL A 92 -4.51 3.05 -9.25
N GLY A 93 -5.09 3.36 -8.09
CA GLY A 93 -4.53 2.98 -6.79
C GLY A 93 -4.32 1.47 -6.67
N ALA A 94 -5.31 0.66 -7.08
CA ALA A 94 -5.20 -0.79 -7.08
C ALA A 94 -4.05 -1.29 -7.97
N LEU A 95 -3.87 -0.68 -9.14
CA LEU A 95 -2.77 -1.01 -10.06
C LEU A 95 -1.40 -0.71 -9.44
N PHE A 96 -1.23 0.44 -8.79
CA PHE A 96 0.01 0.78 -8.08
C PHE A 96 0.32 -0.20 -6.94
N VAL A 97 -0.69 -0.58 -6.16
CA VAL A 97 -0.54 -1.59 -5.09
C VAL A 97 -0.16 -2.94 -5.70
N PHE A 98 -0.80 -3.35 -6.79
CA PHE A 98 -0.48 -4.60 -7.49
C PHE A 98 0.95 -4.62 -8.03
N ILE A 99 1.41 -3.54 -8.66
CA ILE A 99 2.81 -3.40 -9.11
C ILE A 99 3.76 -3.49 -7.92
N SER A 100 3.42 -2.87 -6.79
CA SER A 100 4.22 -2.96 -5.56
C SER A 100 4.34 -4.40 -5.06
N VAL A 101 3.24 -5.17 -5.08
CA VAL A 101 3.24 -6.60 -4.75
C VAL A 101 4.15 -7.39 -5.69
N LEU A 102 4.06 -7.15 -7.00
CA LEU A 102 4.93 -7.81 -7.98
C LEU A 102 6.40 -7.50 -7.69
N PHE A 103 6.74 -6.23 -7.42
CA PHE A 103 8.10 -5.83 -7.06
C PHE A 103 8.60 -6.58 -5.82
N ILE A 104 7.80 -6.67 -4.76
CA ILE A 104 8.16 -7.39 -3.54
C ILE A 104 8.32 -8.89 -3.85
N TRP A 105 7.43 -9.46 -4.65
CA TRP A 105 7.46 -10.88 -5.00
C TRP A 105 8.69 -11.24 -5.85
N PHE A 106 9.04 -10.44 -6.86
CA PHE A 106 10.25 -10.68 -7.66
C PHE A 106 11.53 -10.51 -6.83
N ASN A 107 11.54 -9.60 -5.86
CA ASN A 107 12.67 -9.39 -4.96
C ASN A 107 12.69 -10.36 -3.76
N TYR A 108 11.73 -11.30 -3.66
CA TYR A 108 11.59 -12.20 -2.52
C TYR A 108 12.82 -13.11 -2.30
N LYS A 109 13.61 -13.40 -3.35
CA LYS A 109 14.90 -14.11 -3.21
C LYS A 109 15.95 -13.36 -2.39
N HIS A 110 15.90 -12.03 -2.32
CA HIS A 110 16.79 -11.20 -1.47
C HIS A 110 16.18 -10.86 -0.10
N VAL A 111 14.85 -10.95 0.06
CA VAL A 111 14.12 -10.63 1.30
C VAL A 111 14.01 -11.82 2.27
N LYS A 112 14.43 -13.01 1.85
CA LYS A 112 14.35 -14.26 2.63
C LYS A 112 15.05 -14.21 4.01
N HIS A 113 15.97 -13.27 4.23
CA HIS A 113 16.64 -13.04 5.52
C HIS A 113 15.79 -12.27 6.56
N VAL A 114 14.68 -11.64 6.14
CA VAL A 114 13.83 -10.82 7.01
C VAL A 114 12.70 -11.67 7.62
N ASP A 115 12.15 -12.64 6.87
CA ASP A 115 11.12 -13.58 7.39
C ASP A 115 11.68 -14.55 8.46
N SER A 116 13.01 -14.77 8.52
CA SER A 116 13.62 -15.66 9.53
C SER A 116 13.66 -15.09 10.95
N VAL A 117 13.45 -13.78 11.13
CA VAL A 117 13.45 -13.15 12.47
C VAL A 117 12.07 -13.24 13.13
N GLU A 118 10.99 -13.30 12.34
CA GLU A 118 9.60 -13.38 12.86
C GLU A 118 9.23 -14.79 13.34
N THR A 119 10.00 -15.82 12.97
CA THR A 119 9.77 -17.21 13.43
C THR A 119 10.57 -17.56 14.70
N ALA A 120 11.39 -16.65 15.22
CA ALA A 120 12.23 -16.88 16.40
C ALA A 120 11.66 -16.30 17.71
N HIS A 121 10.43 -15.78 17.68
CA HIS A 121 9.65 -15.35 18.84
C HIS A 121 8.32 -16.09 18.87
#